data_AF-A0AB37XPC7-F1
#
_entry.id   AF-A0AB37XPC7-F1
#
_cell.length_a   1.000
_cell.length_b   1.000
_cell.length_c   1.000
_cell.angle_alpha   90.00
_cell.angle_beta   90.00
_cell.angle_gamma   90.00
#
_symmetry.space_group_name_H-M   'P 1'
#
loop_
_entity.id
_entity.type
_entity.pdbx_description
1 polymer ?
#
loop_
_entity_poly.entity_id
_entity_poly.type
_entity_poly.pdbx_seq_one_letter_code
_entity_poly.pdbx_strand_id
1 'polypeptide(L)' 'MELRDWLRVDVKAGKPLFDQLRTQVIDGVRAGALPPGTRLPTVRD' A
#
# COMPACT_ATOMS: atom_id res chain seq x y z
N MET A 1 11.23 6.21 6.17
CA MET A 1 10.74 5.05 5.40
C MET A 1 9.88 5.63 4.31
N GLU A 2 10.25 5.45 3.05
CA GLU A 2 9.49 6.01 1.95
C GLU A 2 8.30 5.10 1.66
N LEU A 3 7.15 5.66 1.27
CA LEU A 3 5.92 4.88 1.09
C LEU A 3 6.03 3.80 -0.02
N ARG A 4 6.94 4.01 -0.97
CA ARG A 4 7.35 3.03 -2.00
C ARG A 4 7.99 1.77 -1.42
N ASP A 5 8.61 1.83 -0.25
CA ASP A 5 9.21 0.66 0.41
C ASP A 5 8.14 -0.25 1.03
N TRP A 6 6.93 0.29 1.17
CA TRP A 6 5.82 -0.31 1.88
C TRP A 6 4.81 -1.00 0.94
N LEU A 7 4.54 -0.42 -0.23
CA LEU A 7 3.69 -1.04 -1.25
C LEU A 7 4.46 -2.15 -1.97
N ARG A 8 4.05 -3.41 -1.77
CA ARG A 8 4.64 -4.58 -2.43
C ARG A 8 3.59 -5.35 -3.19
N VAL A 9 3.88 -5.66 -4.44
CA VAL A 9 3.01 -6.48 -5.27
C VAL A 9 3.59 -7.88 -5.36
N ASP A 10 2.75 -8.89 -5.14
CA ASP A 10 3.04 -10.27 -5.46
C ASP A 10 2.29 -10.72 -6.71
N VAL A 11 3.02 -10.79 -7.82
CA VAL A 11 2.50 -11.24 -9.12
C VAL A 11 2.09 -12.72 -9.13
N LYS A 12 2.51 -13.51 -8.14
CA LYS A 12 2.18 -14.94 -8.01
C LYS A 12 0.98 -15.19 -7.09
N ALA A 13 0.48 -14.17 -6.38
CA ALA A 13 -0.58 -14.32 -5.38
C ALA A 13 -1.96 -14.74 -5.96
N GLY A 14 -2.11 -14.79 -7.29
CA GLY A 14 -3.37 -15.14 -7.95
C GLY A 14 -4.52 -14.14 -7.71
N LYS A 15 -4.22 -12.99 -7.09
CA LYS A 15 -5.16 -11.91 -6.78
C LYS A 15 -4.90 -10.69 -7.65
N PRO A 16 -5.95 -9.93 -8.05
CA PRO A 16 -5.79 -8.68 -8.79
C PRO A 16 -4.83 -7.70 -8.10
N LEU A 17 -4.03 -6.98 -8.89
CA LEU A 17 -3.06 -6.00 -8.38
C LEU A 17 -3.72 -4.93 -7.51
N PHE A 18 -4.89 -4.44 -7.94
CA PHE A 18 -5.67 -3.46 -7.19
C PHE A 18 -6.02 -3.96 -5.79
N ASP A 19 -6.45 -5.22 -5.67
CA ASP A 19 -6.84 -5.79 -4.38
C ASP A 19 -5.65 -5.92 -3.43
N GLN A 20 -4.49 -6.30 -3.97
CA GLN A 20 -3.25 -6.38 -3.19
C GLN A 20 -2.85 -5.01 -2.63
N LEU A 21 -2.88 -3.96 -3.46
CA LEU A 21 -2.55 -2.60 -3.05
C LEU A 21 -3.57 -2.06 -2.05
N ARG A 22 -4.87 -2.28 -2.30
CA ARG A 22 -5.95 -1.85 -1.41
C ARG A 22 -5.83 -2.47 -0.03
N THR A 23 -5.63 -3.79 0.05
CA THR A 23 -5.51 -4.50 1.33
C THR A 23 -4.32 -3.97 2.12
N GLN A 24 -3.17 -3.76 1.47
CA GLN A 24 -2.00 -3.19 2.12
C GLN A 24 -2.32 -1.83 2.74
N VAL A 25 -2.85 -0.87 1.96
CA VAL A 25 -3.24 0.47 2.43
C VAL A 25 -4.10 0.40 3.69
N ILE A 26 -5.13 -0.45 3.69
CA ILE A 26 -6.01 -0.64 4.85
C ILE A 26 -5.25 -1.17 6.06
N ASP A 27 -4.39 -2.17 5.87
CA ASP A 27 -3.62 -2.79 6.95
C ASP A 27 -2.60 -1.80 7.55
N GLY A 28 -2.00 -0.94 6.73
CA GLY A 28 -1.08 0.12 7.19
C GLY A 28 -1.76 1.17 8.05
N VAL A 29 -2.97 1.58 7.68
CA VAL A 29 -3.77 2.50 8.51
C VAL A 29 -4.16 1.84 9.82
N ARG A 30 -4.61 0.57 9.79
CA ARG A 30 -4.99 -0.18 11.00
C ARG A 30 -3.82 -0.40 11.94
N ALA A 31 -2.63 -0.65 11.40
CA ALA A 31 -1.40 -0.83 12.17
C ALA A 31 -0.79 0.48 12.69
N GLY A 32 -1.36 1.64 12.34
CA GLY A 32 -0.80 2.96 12.68
C GLY A 32 0.48 3.31 11.90
N ALA A 33 0.85 2.49 10.91
CA ALA A 33 1.99 2.72 10.03
C ALA A 33 1.71 3.80 8.97
N LEU A 34 0.43 4.10 8.71
CA LEU A 34 -0.04 5.23 7.91
C LEU A 34 -0.86 6.19 8.78
N PRO A 35 -0.22 7.13 9.51
CA PRO A 35 -0.91 8.14 10.27
C PRO A 35 -1.83 9.00 9.39
N PRO A 36 -2.92 9.57 9.95
CA PRO A 36 -3.71 10.57 9.26
C PRO A 36 -2.85 11.73 8.73
N GLY A 37 -3.13 12.18 7.51
CA GLY A 37 -2.33 13.22 6.85
C GLY A 37 -1.08 12.70 6.13
N THR A 38 -0.78 11.40 6.19
CA THR A 38 0.27 10.80 5.37
C THR A 38 -0.06 10.96 3.89
N ARG A 39 0.85 11.59 3.14
CA ARG A 39 0.72 11.74 1.70
C ARG A 39 1.00 10.41 1.01
N LEU A 40 0.04 9.92 0.24
CA LEU A 40 0.20 8.77 -0.64
C LEU A 40 0.94 9.17 -1.93
N PRO A 41 1.62 8.23 -2.62
CA PRO A 41 2.29 8.56 -3.87
C PRO A 41 1.21 8.85 -4.91
N THR A 42 1.55 9.59 -5.94
CA THR A 42 0.67 9.64 -7.10
C THR A 42 0.74 8.31 -7.84
N VAL A 43 -0.25 8.04 -8.70
CA VAL A 43 -0.31 6.79 -9.48
C VAL A 43 0.94 6.59 -10.37
N ARG A 44 1.69 7.66 -10.65
CA ARG A 44 2.84 7.67 -11.54
C ARG A 44 4.20 7.59 -10.82
N ASP A 45 4.21 7.70 -9.50
CA ASP A 45 5.41 7.60 -8.66
C ASP A 45 5.69 6.13 -8.29
#